data_AF-A0A246DKU0-F1
#
_entry.id   AF-A0A246DKU0-F1
#
_cell.length_a   1.000
_cell.length_b   1.000
_cell.length_c   1.000
_cell.angle_alpha   90.00
_cell.angle_beta   90.00
_cell.angle_gamma   90.00
#
_symmetry.space_group_name_H-M   'P 1'
#
loop_
_entity.id
_entity.type
_entity.pdbx_description
1 polymer ?
#
loop_
_entity_poly.entity_id
_entity_poly.type
_entity_poly.pdbx_seq_one_letter_code
_entity_poly.pdbx_strand_id
1 'polypeptide(L)'
;MKIAALTLSAVSLLPAYGMAQERPAFVGSYSIDCGADRQCWLVIDMLKPDAYLAIWTVSSRADFSDMKCGIPLFLRDTQDSYLRAGLDGKAVDIERQPGGRVLVQGLPAARCGIDLTGSYDPVGD
;
A
#
# COMPACT_ATOMS: atom_id res chain seq x y z
N MET A 1 -20.56 38.85 57.45
CA MET A 1 -19.80 39.37 56.29
C MET A 1 -19.84 38.31 55.19
N LYS A 2 -20.29 38.72 53.99
CA LYS A 2 -20.32 37.92 52.75
C LYS A 2 -18.90 37.83 52.17
N ILE A 3 -18.59 36.75 51.42
CA ILE A 3 -17.78 36.66 50.17
C ILE A 3 -17.83 35.15 49.80
N ALA A 4 -18.78 34.75 48.95
CA ALA A 4 -18.67 34.62 47.48
C ALA A 4 -18.00 33.30 47.06
N ALA A 5 -18.82 32.29 46.78
CA ALA A 5 -18.42 31.07 46.08
C ALA A 5 -18.32 31.37 44.59
N LEU A 6 -17.12 31.33 44.02
CA LEU A 6 -16.89 31.34 42.58
C LEU A 6 -17.11 29.93 42.04
N THR A 7 -18.26 29.71 41.41
CA THR A 7 -18.49 28.57 40.53
C THR A 7 -17.64 28.75 39.27
N LEU A 8 -16.51 28.05 39.21
CA LEU A 8 -15.69 27.96 38.01
C LEU A 8 -16.36 26.96 37.04
N SER A 9 -16.97 27.50 35.99
CA SER A 9 -17.56 26.71 34.90
C SER A 9 -16.51 25.78 34.29
N ALA A 10 -16.73 24.48 34.38
CA ALA A 10 -15.98 23.49 33.64
C ALA A 10 -16.29 23.65 32.15
N VAL A 11 -15.36 24.26 31.42
CA VAL A 11 -15.36 24.25 29.95
C VAL A 11 -15.23 22.79 29.53
N SER A 12 -16.30 22.27 28.93
CA SER A 12 -16.31 20.95 28.32
C SER A 12 -15.41 20.99 27.09
N LEU A 13 -14.13 20.64 27.28
CA LEU A 13 -13.24 20.24 26.21
C LEU A 13 -13.76 18.90 25.67
N LEU A 14 -14.68 18.94 24.71
CA LEU A 14 -14.97 17.79 23.87
C LEU A 14 -13.70 17.55 23.03
N PRO A 15 -13.00 16.41 23.18
CA PRO A 15 -11.98 16.06 22.22
C PRO A 15 -12.71 15.75 20.91
N ALA A 16 -12.54 16.64 19.93
CA ALA A 16 -12.82 16.32 18.54
C ALA A 16 -11.77 15.29 18.10
N TYR A 17 -11.99 14.03 18.46
CA TYR A 17 -11.37 12.91 17.80
C TYR A 17 -11.95 12.87 16.39
N GLY A 18 -11.32 13.63 15.49
CA GLY A 18 -11.30 13.24 14.09
C GLY A 18 -10.68 11.84 14.08
N MET A 19 -11.52 10.82 13.92
CA MET A 19 -11.07 9.48 13.60
C MET A 19 -10.38 9.61 12.24
N ALA A 20 -9.08 9.90 12.25
CA ALA A 20 -8.26 9.74 11.06
C ALA A 20 -8.46 8.28 10.67
N GLN A 21 -9.23 8.06 9.60
CA GLN A 21 -9.52 6.74 9.11
C GLN A 21 -8.18 6.12 8.76
N GLU A 22 -7.73 5.18 9.59
CA GLU A 22 -6.44 4.53 9.42
C GLU A 22 -6.43 3.90 8.04
N ARG A 23 -5.42 4.26 7.23
CA ARG A 23 -5.29 3.75 5.87
C ARG A 23 -5.20 2.21 5.94
N PRO A 24 -5.97 1.46 5.12
CA PRO A 24 -5.89 0.01 5.13
C PRO A 24 -4.45 -0.45 4.91
N ALA A 25 -4.07 -1.54 5.56
CA ALA A 25 -2.66 -1.88 5.76
C ALA A 25 -1.84 -1.97 4.46
N PHE A 26 -2.40 -2.51 3.39
CA PHE A 26 -1.69 -2.65 2.10
C PHE A 26 -1.85 -1.46 1.16
N VAL A 27 -2.74 -0.52 1.44
CA VAL A 27 -2.99 0.60 0.52
C VAL A 27 -1.79 1.52 0.53
N GLY A 28 -1.31 1.89 -0.67
CA GLY A 28 -0.15 2.75 -0.83
C GLY A 28 0.59 2.55 -2.14
N SER A 29 1.68 3.30 -2.27
CA SER A 29 2.63 3.17 -3.38
C SER A 29 3.95 2.63 -2.88
N TYR A 30 4.54 1.73 -3.66
CA TYR A 30 5.77 1.03 -3.33
C TYR A 30 6.68 0.96 -4.54
N SER A 31 7.98 0.78 -4.32
CA SER A 31 8.92 0.62 -5.42
C SER A 31 10.12 -0.26 -5.08
N ILE A 32 10.74 -0.82 -6.11
CA ILE A 32 11.98 -1.59 -6.04
C ILE A 32 12.87 -1.27 -7.25
N ASP A 33 14.19 -1.33 -7.07
CA ASP A 33 15.15 -1.34 -8.18
C ASP A 33 15.02 -2.66 -8.96
N CYS A 34 14.74 -2.58 -10.25
CA CYS A 34 14.67 -3.74 -11.12
C CYS A 34 15.72 -3.75 -12.23
N GLY A 35 16.82 -3.00 -12.02
CA GLY A 35 18.02 -2.98 -12.86
C GLY A 35 17.92 -2.09 -14.10
N ALA A 36 19.03 -2.00 -14.84
CA ALA A 36 19.12 -1.38 -16.18
C ALA A 36 18.42 -0.01 -16.33
N ASP A 37 18.62 0.89 -15.36
CA ASP A 37 18.02 2.22 -15.30
C ASP A 37 16.49 2.25 -15.18
N ARG A 38 15.90 1.16 -14.68
CA ARG A 38 14.45 1.03 -14.46
C ARG A 38 14.08 1.06 -13.00
N GLN A 39 12.88 1.55 -12.73
CA GLN A 39 12.21 1.46 -11.45
C GLN A 39 10.93 0.64 -11.63
N CYS A 40 10.70 -0.28 -10.72
CA CYS A 40 9.48 -1.07 -10.68
C CYS A 40 8.58 -0.53 -9.58
N TRP A 41 7.39 -0.11 -9.95
CA TRP A 41 6.40 0.49 -9.05
C TRP A 41 5.26 -0.48 -8.81
N LEU A 42 4.70 -0.40 -7.62
CA LEU A 42 3.52 -1.14 -7.21
C LEU A 42 2.58 -0.16 -6.51
N VAL A 43 1.40 0.04 -7.07
CA VAL A 43 0.32 0.80 -6.42
C VAL A 43 -0.75 -0.18 -5.99
N ILE A 44 -1.18 -0.10 -4.74
CA ILE A 44 -2.25 -0.95 -4.19
C ILE A 44 -3.37 -0.06 -3.69
N ASP A 45 -4.56 -0.27 -4.23
CA ASP A 45 -5.80 0.38 -3.80
C ASP A 45 -6.79 -0.65 -3.26
N MET A 46 -7.60 -0.25 -2.28
CA MET A 46 -8.71 -1.06 -1.78
C MET A 46 -9.97 -0.70 -2.57
N LEU A 47 -10.57 -1.68 -3.25
CA LEU A 47 -11.80 -1.49 -4.02
C LEU A 47 -13.04 -1.62 -3.14
N LYS A 48 -12.98 -2.54 -2.19
CA LYS A 48 -14.01 -2.83 -1.17
C LYS A 48 -13.36 -3.64 -0.05
N PRO A 49 -14.02 -3.88 1.09
CA PRO A 49 -13.50 -4.77 2.12
C PRO A 49 -13.04 -6.11 1.51
N ASP A 50 -11.85 -6.53 1.89
CA ASP A 50 -11.19 -7.78 1.45
C ASP A 50 -10.85 -7.87 -0.05
N ALA A 51 -10.97 -6.80 -0.84
CA ALA A 51 -10.63 -6.80 -2.25
C ALA A 51 -9.79 -5.58 -2.66
N TYR A 52 -8.66 -5.87 -3.28
CA TYR A 52 -7.63 -4.90 -3.62
C TYR A 52 -7.32 -4.97 -5.12
N LEU A 53 -6.91 -3.83 -5.68
CA LEU A 53 -6.29 -3.74 -6.99
C LEU A 53 -4.83 -3.40 -6.78
N ALA A 54 -3.93 -4.27 -7.24
CA ALA A 54 -2.52 -3.93 -7.37
C ALA A 54 -2.19 -3.66 -8.84
N ILE A 55 -1.43 -2.61 -9.10
CA ILE A 55 -0.91 -2.30 -10.43
C ILE A 55 0.61 -2.21 -10.33
N TRP A 56 1.28 -3.18 -10.97
CA TRP A 56 2.72 -3.06 -11.19
C TRP A 56 2.97 -2.26 -12.46
N THR A 57 3.96 -1.37 -12.43
CA THR A 57 4.47 -0.70 -13.63
C THR A 57 5.99 -0.71 -13.66
N VAL A 58 6.56 -0.77 -14.87
CA VAL A 58 8.01 -0.64 -15.07
C VAL A 58 8.26 0.64 -15.86
N SER A 59 9.01 1.57 -15.28
CA SER A 59 9.33 2.86 -15.92
C SER A 59 10.83 3.09 -15.99
N SER A 60 11.26 4.02 -16.85
CA SER A 60 12.62 4.59 -16.74
C SER A 60 12.76 5.38 -15.44
N ARG A 61 13.97 5.37 -14.86
CA ARG A 61 14.35 6.24 -13.73
C ARG A 61 14.52 7.71 -14.14
N ALA A 62 14.93 7.94 -15.39
CA ALA A 62 15.13 9.28 -15.93
C ALA A 62 13.83 9.92 -16.41
N ASP A 63 12.85 9.10 -16.80
CA ASP A 63 11.56 9.54 -17.34
C ASP A 63 10.45 8.57 -16.93
N PHE A 64 9.63 8.97 -15.96
CA PHE A 64 8.52 8.16 -15.48
C PHE A 64 7.43 7.95 -16.55
N SER A 65 7.33 8.83 -17.55
CA SER A 65 6.35 8.68 -18.63
C SER A 65 6.71 7.55 -19.61
N ASP A 66 7.98 7.10 -19.61
CA ASP A 66 8.44 5.94 -20.37
C ASP A 66 8.05 4.62 -19.66
N MET A 67 6.76 4.31 -19.65
CA MET A 67 6.22 3.05 -19.12
C MET A 67 6.37 1.92 -20.14
N LYS A 68 7.05 0.84 -19.74
CA LYS A 68 7.33 -0.32 -20.60
C LYS A 68 6.38 -1.48 -20.37
N CYS A 69 5.82 -1.58 -19.17
CA CYS A 69 4.95 -2.66 -18.80
C CYS A 69 3.98 -2.23 -17.68
N GLY A 70 2.80 -2.84 -17.67
CA GLY A 70 1.82 -2.71 -16.61
C GLY A 70 1.12 -4.05 -16.36
N ILE A 71 0.97 -4.45 -15.09
CA ILE A 71 0.22 -5.64 -14.70
C ILE A 71 -0.81 -5.24 -13.63
N PRO A 72 -2.09 -5.09 -13.99
CA PRO A 72 -3.16 -4.97 -13.02
C PRO A 72 -3.56 -6.36 -12.51
N LEU A 73 -3.74 -6.51 -11.20
CA LEU A 73 -4.19 -7.75 -10.58
C LEU A 73 -5.17 -7.46 -9.45
N PHE A 74 -6.29 -8.18 -9.44
CA PHE A 74 -7.23 -8.14 -8.33
C PHE A 74 -6.80 -9.17 -7.28
N LEU A 75 -6.58 -8.71 -6.05
CA LEU A 75 -6.19 -9.56 -4.92
C LEU A 75 -7.29 -9.59 -3.87
N ARG A 76 -7.27 -10.66 -3.08
CA ARG A 76 -8.09 -10.80 -1.88
C ARG A 76 -7.23 -10.83 -0.64
N ASP A 77 -7.71 -10.19 0.41
CA ASP A 77 -7.13 -10.36 1.75
C ASP A 77 -7.47 -11.76 2.27
N THR A 78 -6.45 -12.51 2.67
CA THR A 78 -6.64 -13.87 3.20
C THR A 78 -6.79 -13.90 4.72
N GLN A 79 -6.99 -12.77 5.39
CA GLN A 79 -7.07 -12.61 6.86
C GLN A 79 -5.78 -12.94 7.63
N ASP A 80 -4.84 -13.64 6.99
CA ASP A 80 -3.51 -14.00 7.52
C ASP A 80 -2.46 -12.90 7.34
N SER A 81 -2.85 -11.66 7.02
CA SER A 81 -1.95 -10.55 6.66
C SER A 81 -1.24 -10.72 5.31
N TYR A 82 -1.91 -11.34 4.34
CA TYR A 82 -1.45 -11.45 2.95
C TYR A 82 -2.56 -11.05 1.98
N LEU A 83 -2.18 -10.43 0.87
CA LEU A 83 -3.03 -10.35 -0.32
C LEU A 83 -2.64 -11.48 -1.27
N ARG A 84 -3.64 -12.20 -1.80
CA ARG A 84 -3.41 -13.31 -2.72
C ARG A 84 -4.26 -13.18 -3.99
N ALA A 85 -3.67 -13.57 -5.11
CA ALA A 85 -4.35 -13.72 -6.39
C ALA A 85 -3.83 -14.95 -7.13
N GLY A 86 -4.61 -15.41 -8.13
CA GLY A 86 -4.15 -16.41 -9.09
C GLY A 86 -3.78 -15.74 -10.41
N LEU A 87 -2.61 -16.06 -10.95
CA LEU A 87 -2.16 -15.61 -12.27
C LEU A 87 -1.47 -16.78 -12.99
N ASP A 88 -1.93 -17.10 -14.20
CA ASP A 88 -1.37 -18.17 -15.05
C ASP A 88 -1.23 -19.53 -14.32
N GLY A 89 -2.20 -19.85 -13.46
CA GLY A 89 -2.23 -21.11 -12.68
C GLY A 89 -1.30 -21.12 -11.45
N LYS A 90 -0.69 -20.00 -11.10
CA LYS A 90 0.18 -19.84 -9.92
C LYS A 90 -0.41 -18.81 -8.94
N ALA A 91 -0.05 -18.94 -7.67
CA ALA A 91 -0.38 -17.93 -6.66
C ALA A 91 0.58 -16.75 -6.77
N VAL A 92 0.03 -15.54 -6.65
CA VAL A 92 0.77 -14.30 -6.45
C VAL A 92 0.41 -13.78 -5.06
N ASP A 93 1.42 -13.58 -4.23
CA ASP A 93 1.26 -13.18 -2.84
C ASP A 93 1.93 -11.83 -2.58
N ILE A 94 1.26 -11.01 -1.76
CA ILE A 94 1.81 -9.78 -1.20
C ILE A 94 1.72 -9.86 0.32
N GLU A 95 2.86 -9.95 0.98
CA GLU A 95 2.97 -10.00 2.44
C GLU A 95 3.40 -8.63 2.99
N ARG A 96 2.83 -8.18 4.11
CA ARG A 96 3.37 -7.00 4.80
C ARG A 96 4.63 -7.36 5.58
N GLN A 97 5.64 -6.51 5.44
CA GLN A 97 6.88 -6.61 6.21
C GLN A 97 7.02 -5.44 7.20
N PRO A 98 7.88 -5.59 8.23
CA PRO A 98 8.22 -4.48 9.11
C PRO A 98 8.71 -3.25 8.34
N GLY A 99 8.36 -2.06 8.87
CA GLY A 99 8.69 -0.78 8.23
C GLY A 99 7.75 -0.37 7.10
N GLY A 100 6.61 -1.05 6.95
CA GLY A 100 5.61 -0.71 5.92
C GLY A 100 5.97 -1.22 4.52
N ARG A 101 7.04 -2.01 4.38
CA ARG A 101 7.41 -2.68 3.12
C ARG A 101 6.41 -3.78 2.77
N VAL A 102 6.40 -4.18 1.51
CA VAL A 102 5.65 -5.36 1.05
C VAL A 102 6.55 -6.33 0.30
N LEU A 103 6.40 -7.62 0.58
CA LEU A 103 7.10 -8.69 -0.14
C LEU A 103 6.15 -9.28 -1.19
N VAL A 104 6.53 -9.19 -2.45
CA VAL A 104 5.80 -9.76 -3.59
C VAL A 104 6.43 -11.09 -3.97
N GLN A 105 5.61 -12.12 -4.15
CA GLN A 105 6.03 -13.47 -4.55
C GLN A 105 5.15 -14.03 -5.67
N GLY A 106 5.74 -14.86 -6.53
CA GLY A 106 5.01 -15.66 -7.52
C GLY A 106 4.58 -14.91 -8.79
N LEU A 107 4.94 -13.63 -8.93
CA LEU A 107 4.63 -12.83 -10.11
C LEU A 107 5.54 -13.24 -11.29
N PRO A 108 5.00 -13.73 -12.42
CA PRO A 108 5.81 -14.29 -13.50
C PRO A 108 6.53 -13.20 -14.32
N ALA A 109 7.86 -13.28 -14.36
CA ALA A 109 8.72 -12.36 -15.12
C ALA A 109 8.37 -12.26 -16.62
N ALA A 110 7.78 -13.31 -17.20
CA ALA A 110 7.44 -13.39 -18.62
C ALA A 110 6.50 -12.26 -19.11
N ARG A 111 5.75 -11.62 -18.21
CA ARG A 111 4.82 -10.54 -18.56
C ARG A 111 5.51 -9.21 -18.90
N CYS A 112 6.59 -8.89 -18.20
CA CYS A 112 7.33 -7.64 -18.39
C CYS A 112 8.78 -7.84 -18.86
N GLY A 113 9.23 -9.09 -19.01
CA GLY A 113 10.62 -9.42 -19.32
C GLY A 113 11.60 -9.13 -18.18
N ILE A 114 11.09 -8.79 -16.99
CA ILE A 114 11.84 -8.44 -15.78
C ILE A 114 11.16 -9.15 -14.60
N ASP A 115 11.94 -9.64 -13.64
CA ASP A 115 11.40 -10.21 -12.41
C ASP A 115 10.88 -9.08 -11.51
N LEU A 116 9.59 -9.15 -11.20
CA LEU A 116 8.89 -8.19 -10.35
C LEU A 116 8.70 -8.72 -8.92
N THR A 117 9.23 -9.91 -8.63
CA THR A 117 9.30 -10.48 -7.28
C THR A 117 10.31 -9.70 -6.44
N GLY A 118 10.00 -9.46 -5.16
CA GLY A 118 10.94 -8.80 -4.26
C GLY A 118 10.28 -8.04 -3.12
N SER A 119 11.12 -7.42 -2.28
CA SER A 119 10.68 -6.52 -1.22
C SER A 119 10.61 -5.10 -1.78
N TYR A 120 9.42 -4.52 -1.78
CA TYR A 120 9.19 -3.16 -2.24
C TYR A 120 9.13 -2.20 -1.05
N ASP A 121 9.83 -1.09 -1.19
CA ASP A 121 9.87 -0.03 -0.20
C ASP A 121 8.70 0.95 -0.40
N PRO A 122 8.07 1.43 0.68
CA PRO A 122 7.03 2.45 0.57
C PRO A 122 7.62 3.72 -0.04
N VAL A 123 6.89 4.27 -1.01
CA VAL A 123 7.16 5.59 -1.59
C VAL A 123 6.25 6.55 -0.83
N GLY A 124 6.83 7.57 -0.20
CA GLY A 124 6.06 8.55 0.58
C GLY A 124 4.88 9.12 -0.23
N ASP A 125 3.79 9.43 0.48
CA ASP A 125 2.62 10.10 -0.10
C ASP A 125 2.91 11.54 -0.53
#